data_AF-A0A536VEV7-F1
#
_entry.id   AF-A0A536VEV7-F1
#
_cell.length_a   1.000
_cell.length_b   1.000
_cell.length_c   1.000
_cell.angle_alpha   90.00
_cell.angle_beta   90.00
_cell.angle_gamma   90.00
#
_symmetry.space_group_name_H-M   'P 1'
#
loop_
_entity.id
_entity.type
_entity.pdbx_description
1 polymer ?
#
loop_
_entity_poly.entity_id
_entity_poly.type
_entity_poly.pdbx_seq_one_letter_code
_entity_poly.pdbx_strand_id
1 'polypeptide(L)'
;SAIVKYHLTERGRAVVNDAMDILGGKGICLGPNNFMGRIYQQLPIAITVEGANILTRNLIVFGQGAIRCHPYVLKEMNAAREGDLKSFDAALFGHIRHVISNETRAFLMAITGSRFVSVSPRAAPRTRRYYQHLTRISAALAYVADVSMLVLGGSLKRRERISARLGDVLSMLYLASTALKRFEDEGRQEADLPLLHWSLQDTLARAAEALHGVLANYPVRLIGAFLRLVTFPLGRRFAPPSDALGHEIARLLIAPSAARDRLCAGMYLPTPESEPLGCLEAALEATIKAEAVEAKIRAAHKSGAIRGRGPEELAEAALAARVIGAEELALLKRAAQLRDNVIRVDDFPQDLGLSEA
;
A
#
# COMPACT_ATOMS: atom_id res chain seq x y z
N SER A 1 16.28 5.29 -1.45
CA SER A 1 15.80 6.57 -0.89
C SER A 1 14.66 7.17 -1.71
N ALA A 2 14.88 7.64 -2.95
CA ALA A 2 13.83 8.29 -3.77
C ALA A 2 12.51 7.51 -3.90
N ILE A 3 12.58 6.19 -4.15
CA ILE A 3 11.40 5.31 -4.19
C ILE A 3 10.61 5.37 -2.88
N VAL A 4 11.31 5.24 -1.75
CA VAL A 4 10.70 5.24 -0.40
C VAL A 4 10.06 6.59 -0.11
N LYS A 5 10.78 7.70 -0.33
CA LYS A 5 10.25 9.06 -0.13
C LYS A 5 8.96 9.28 -0.91
N TYR A 6 8.99 8.98 -2.21
CA TYR A 6 7.83 9.16 -3.09
C TYR A 6 6.63 8.29 -2.65
N HIS A 7 6.84 6.98 -2.47
CA HIS A 7 5.73 6.06 -2.18
C HIS A 7 5.18 6.22 -0.76
N LEU A 8 6.01 6.50 0.26
CA LEU A 8 5.52 6.73 1.61
C LEU A 8 4.69 8.00 1.71
N THR A 9 5.12 9.09 1.07
CA THR A 9 4.40 10.37 1.12
C THR A 9 3.11 10.35 0.31
N GLU A 10 3.10 9.74 -0.88
CA GLU A 10 1.87 9.59 -1.68
C GLU A 10 0.87 8.62 -1.05
N ARG A 11 1.33 7.46 -0.55
CA ARG A 11 0.44 6.52 0.15
C ARG A 11 -0.04 7.08 1.49
N GLY A 12 0.82 7.82 2.21
CA GLY A 12 0.45 8.54 3.42
C GLY A 12 -0.65 9.57 3.16
N ARG A 13 -0.56 10.33 2.05
CA ARG A 13 -1.62 11.24 1.61
C ARG A 13 -2.96 10.51 1.43
N ALA A 14 -2.96 9.37 0.75
CA ALA A 14 -4.17 8.57 0.54
C ALA A 14 -4.75 8.08 1.88
N VAL A 15 -3.92 7.51 2.76
CA VAL A 15 -4.37 7.01 4.07
C VAL A 15 -4.93 8.13 4.96
N VAL A 16 -4.31 9.32 4.93
CA VAL A 16 -4.82 10.47 5.71
C VAL A 16 -6.15 10.95 5.14
N ASN A 17 -6.33 10.98 3.81
CA ASN A 17 -7.62 11.30 3.20
C ASN A 17 -8.69 10.29 3.60
N ASP A 18 -8.41 8.99 3.47
CA ASP A 18 -9.35 7.92 3.85
C ASP A 18 -9.73 8.02 5.34
N ALA A 19 -8.77 8.38 6.21
CA ALA A 19 -9.03 8.60 7.62
C ALA A 19 -9.92 9.83 7.88
N MET A 20 -9.74 10.91 7.12
CA MET A 20 -10.62 12.09 7.20
C MET A 20 -12.05 11.73 6.78
N ASP A 21 -12.21 10.90 5.75
CA ASP A 21 -13.52 10.40 5.31
C ASP A 21 -14.19 9.54 6.40
N ILE A 22 -13.42 8.69 7.08
CA ILE A 22 -13.92 7.89 8.22
C ILE A 22 -14.34 8.78 9.39
N LEU A 23 -13.60 9.85 9.68
CA LEU A 23 -13.94 10.78 10.77
C LEU A 23 -15.16 11.66 10.45
N GLY A 24 -15.46 11.88 9.17
CA GLY A 24 -16.60 12.69 8.73
C GLY A 24 -16.56 14.11 9.31
N GLY A 25 -17.65 14.55 9.94
CA GLY A 25 -17.76 15.91 10.52
C GLY A 25 -16.67 16.24 11.55
N LYS A 26 -16.19 15.23 12.29
CA LYS A 26 -15.08 15.36 13.24
C LYS A 26 -13.75 15.67 12.55
N GLY A 27 -13.54 15.14 11.34
CA GLY A 27 -12.37 15.44 10.53
C GLY A 27 -12.36 16.88 10.00
N ILE A 28 -13.54 17.49 9.83
CA ILE A 28 -13.68 18.85 9.30
C ILE A 28 -13.50 19.90 10.40
N CYS A 29 -14.10 19.69 11.58
CA CYS A 29 -13.97 20.62 12.69
C CYS A 29 -12.56 20.56 13.30
N LEU A 30 -11.79 21.64 13.24
CA LEU A 30 -10.43 21.69 13.79
C LEU A 30 -10.46 21.99 15.30
N GLY A 31 -10.68 20.95 16.10
CA GLY A 31 -10.59 21.02 17.56
C GLY A 31 -9.75 19.89 18.18
N PRO A 32 -9.71 19.81 19.52
CA PRO A 32 -8.91 18.82 20.25
C PRO A 32 -9.25 17.37 19.92
N ASN A 33 -10.49 17.07 19.52
CA ASN A 33 -10.89 15.72 19.15
C ASN A 33 -10.46 15.36 17.72
N ASN A 34 -10.12 16.33 16.87
CA ASN A 34 -9.65 16.11 15.50
C ASN A 34 -8.14 15.86 15.41
N PHE A 35 -7.73 14.62 15.61
CA PHE A 35 -6.33 14.20 15.55
C PHE A 35 -5.74 14.14 14.13
N MET A 36 -6.57 14.17 13.07
CA MET A 36 -6.10 14.07 11.67
C MET A 36 -6.00 15.40 10.94
N GLY A 37 -6.77 16.42 11.35
CA GLY A 37 -6.87 17.69 10.62
C GLY A 37 -5.54 18.40 10.41
N ARG A 38 -4.68 18.44 11.43
CA ARG A 38 -3.34 19.03 11.31
C ARG A 38 -2.41 18.21 10.42
N ILE A 39 -2.51 16.88 10.47
CA ILE A 39 -1.73 15.99 9.61
C ILE A 39 -2.13 16.22 8.14
N TYR A 40 -3.44 16.31 7.87
CA TYR A 40 -3.97 16.62 6.54
C TYR A 40 -3.42 17.95 6.00
N GLN A 41 -3.41 19.01 6.81
CA GLN A 41 -2.84 20.31 6.44
C GLN A 41 -1.33 20.26 6.16
N GLN A 42 -0.58 19.36 6.81
CA GLN A 42 0.86 19.22 6.64
C GLN A 42 1.25 18.35 5.44
N LEU A 43 0.33 17.57 4.85
CA LEU A 43 0.61 16.68 3.72
C LEU A 43 1.39 17.37 2.59
N PRO A 44 1.03 18.59 2.11
CA PRO A 44 1.73 19.24 1.01
C PRO A 44 3.23 19.43 1.26
N ILE A 45 3.64 19.63 2.52
CA ILE A 45 5.05 19.78 2.90
C ILE A 45 5.82 18.50 2.56
N ALA A 46 5.35 17.34 2.99
CA ALA A 46 6.04 16.06 2.74
C ALA A 46 6.16 15.71 1.24
N ILE A 47 5.19 16.17 0.43
CA ILE A 47 5.14 15.94 -1.01
C ILE A 47 6.12 16.85 -1.77
N THR A 48 6.22 18.11 -1.35
CA THR A 48 6.91 19.17 -2.10
C THR A 48 8.35 19.41 -1.60
N VAL A 49 8.57 19.29 -0.30
CA VAL A 49 9.88 19.45 0.34
C VAL A 49 10.72 18.18 0.12
N GLU A 50 12.05 18.33 0.18
CA GLU A 50 13.06 17.28 -0.11
C GLU A 50 13.06 16.79 -1.57
N GLY A 51 12.53 17.61 -2.48
CA GLY A 51 12.37 17.30 -3.89
C GLY A 51 10.94 16.90 -4.20
N ALA A 52 10.27 17.74 -4.98
CA ALA A 52 8.88 17.54 -5.36
C ALA A 52 8.67 16.14 -5.97
N ASN A 53 7.62 15.45 -5.51
CA ASN A 53 7.31 14.09 -5.95
C ASN A 53 7.17 13.96 -7.48
N ILE A 54 6.74 15.02 -8.17
CA ILE A 54 6.70 15.08 -9.65
C ILE A 54 8.10 14.88 -10.24
N LEU A 55 9.10 15.61 -9.74
CA LEU A 55 10.49 15.51 -10.19
C LEU A 55 11.08 14.15 -9.83
N THR A 56 10.83 13.70 -8.59
CA THR A 56 11.32 12.42 -8.07
C THR A 56 10.83 11.26 -8.94
N ARG A 57 9.52 11.22 -9.22
CA ARG A 57 8.90 10.18 -10.05
C ARG A 57 9.36 10.27 -11.51
N ASN A 58 9.33 11.47 -12.11
CA ASN A 58 9.55 11.60 -13.55
C ASN A 58 11.02 11.47 -13.95
N LEU A 59 11.96 11.97 -13.14
CA LEU A 59 13.37 12.09 -13.54
C LEU A 59 14.34 11.23 -12.71
N ILE A 60 14.10 11.08 -11.41
CA ILE A 60 15.09 10.51 -10.49
C ILE A 60 14.99 8.98 -10.42
N VAL A 61 13.80 8.45 -10.10
CA VAL A 61 13.63 7.01 -9.81
C VAL A 61 14.14 6.12 -10.94
N PHE A 62 13.72 6.38 -12.17
CA PHE A 62 14.19 5.62 -13.33
C PHE A 62 15.34 6.32 -14.05
N GLY A 63 15.16 7.58 -14.45
CA GLY A 63 16.10 8.27 -15.35
C GLY A 63 17.56 8.32 -14.84
N GLN A 64 17.78 8.60 -13.55
CA GLN A 64 19.14 8.61 -12.99
C GLN A 64 19.66 7.19 -12.66
N GLY A 65 18.76 6.27 -12.29
CA GLY A 65 19.11 4.89 -11.97
C GLY A 65 19.45 4.05 -13.20
N ALA A 66 18.77 4.27 -14.32
CA ALA A 66 18.89 3.47 -15.54
C ALA A 66 20.32 3.46 -16.09
N ILE A 67 20.99 4.61 -16.14
CA ILE A 67 22.38 4.70 -16.63
C ILE A 67 23.35 4.08 -15.62
N ARG A 68 23.18 4.37 -14.33
CA ARG A 68 24.15 3.98 -13.29
C ARG A 68 24.11 2.50 -12.93
N CYS A 69 22.93 1.90 -12.98
CA CYS A 69 22.73 0.50 -12.58
C CYS A 69 22.86 -0.48 -13.75
N HIS A 70 22.88 0.00 -15.00
CA HIS A 70 22.97 -0.87 -16.16
C HIS A 70 24.40 -1.40 -16.35
N PRO A 71 24.60 -2.72 -16.50
CA PRO A 71 25.92 -3.35 -16.50
C PRO A 71 26.84 -2.96 -17.67
N TYR A 72 26.27 -2.43 -18.76
CA TYR A 72 27.00 -2.12 -20.00
C TYR A 72 26.98 -0.64 -20.40
N VAL A 73 25.95 0.14 -20.06
CA VAL A 73 25.73 1.49 -20.64
C VAL A 73 26.84 2.46 -20.24
N LEU A 74 27.24 2.48 -18.96
CA LEU A 74 28.37 3.31 -18.53
C LEU A 74 29.70 2.89 -19.17
N LYS A 75 29.89 1.58 -19.40
CA LYS A 75 31.11 1.07 -20.05
C LYS A 75 31.18 1.51 -21.50
N GLU A 76 30.06 1.41 -22.23
CA GLU A 76 29.94 1.92 -23.61
C GLU A 76 30.22 3.42 -23.69
N MET A 77 29.63 4.21 -22.79
CA MET A 77 29.84 5.67 -22.75
C MET A 77 31.29 6.06 -22.47
N ASN A 78 31.94 5.38 -21.51
CA ASN A 78 33.33 5.66 -21.16
C ASN A 78 34.29 5.23 -22.28
N ALA A 79 34.12 4.02 -22.84
CA ALA A 79 34.93 3.52 -23.93
C ALA A 79 34.81 4.39 -25.21
N ALA A 80 33.59 4.85 -25.53
CA ALA A 80 33.36 5.78 -26.62
C ALA A 80 34.05 7.14 -26.40
N ARG A 81 34.06 7.63 -25.15
CA ARG A 81 34.73 8.88 -24.79
C ARG A 81 36.26 8.78 -24.86
N GLU A 82 36.81 7.62 -24.52
CA GLU A 82 38.25 7.34 -24.52
C GLU A 82 38.77 6.92 -25.91
N GLY A 83 37.89 6.69 -26.89
CA GLY A 83 38.26 6.20 -28.22
C GLY A 83 38.71 4.74 -28.24
N ASP A 84 38.41 3.96 -27.20
CA ASP A 84 38.76 2.55 -27.11
C ASP A 84 37.70 1.68 -27.79
N LEU A 85 37.90 1.45 -29.09
CA LEU A 85 37.02 0.62 -29.91
C LEU A 85 36.87 -0.82 -29.38
N LYS A 86 37.94 -1.41 -28.82
CA LYS A 86 37.89 -2.81 -28.35
C LYS A 86 37.00 -2.94 -27.12
N SER A 87 37.16 -2.05 -26.15
CA SER A 87 36.32 -2.04 -24.95
C SER A 87 34.88 -1.65 -25.28
N PHE A 88 34.67 -0.76 -26.25
CA PHE A 88 33.35 -0.40 -26.75
C PHE A 88 32.64 -1.60 -27.37
N ASP A 89 33.28 -2.32 -28.30
CA ASP A 89 32.71 -3.50 -28.94
C ASP A 89 32.36 -4.58 -27.92
N ALA A 90 33.28 -4.85 -26.98
CA ALA A 90 33.03 -5.83 -25.91
C ALA A 90 31.81 -5.44 -25.05
N ALA A 91 31.65 -4.16 -24.72
CA ALA A 91 30.51 -3.68 -23.95
C ALA A 91 29.21 -3.76 -24.75
N LEU A 92 29.22 -3.33 -26.02
CA LEU A 92 28.06 -3.33 -26.91
C LEU A 92 27.55 -4.75 -27.20
N PHE A 93 28.43 -5.69 -27.54
CA PHE A 93 28.02 -7.08 -27.76
C PHE A 93 27.54 -7.76 -26.46
N GLY A 94 28.12 -7.37 -25.32
CA GLY A 94 27.63 -7.77 -24.00
C GLY A 94 26.21 -7.26 -23.75
N HIS A 95 25.93 -6.00 -24.09
CA HIS A 95 24.61 -5.39 -23.98
C HIS A 95 23.60 -6.05 -24.91
N ILE A 96 23.93 -6.28 -26.19
CA ILE A 96 23.04 -6.98 -27.13
C ILE A 96 22.66 -8.38 -26.59
N ARG A 97 23.65 -9.14 -26.08
CA ARG A 97 23.39 -10.43 -25.42
C ARG A 97 22.46 -10.28 -24.22
N HIS A 98 22.65 -9.22 -23.41
CA HIS A 98 21.78 -8.92 -22.27
C HIS A 98 20.34 -8.67 -22.71
N VAL A 99 20.13 -7.85 -23.73
CA VAL A 99 18.80 -7.54 -24.29
C VAL A 99 18.12 -8.80 -24.80
N ILE A 100 18.79 -9.60 -25.63
CA ILE A 100 18.23 -10.84 -26.20
C ILE A 100 17.89 -11.86 -25.09
N SER A 101 18.74 -11.95 -24.06
CA SER A 101 18.47 -12.81 -22.90
C SER A 101 17.24 -12.36 -22.13
N ASN A 102 17.11 -11.05 -21.87
CA ASN A 102 15.93 -10.49 -21.19
C ASN A 102 14.66 -10.62 -22.02
N GLU A 103 14.74 -10.42 -23.34
CA GLU A 103 13.64 -10.63 -24.29
C GLU A 103 13.13 -12.07 -24.22
N THR A 104 14.03 -13.03 -24.40
CA THR A 104 13.70 -14.47 -24.38
C THR A 104 13.08 -14.86 -23.04
N ARG A 105 13.67 -14.40 -21.93
CA ARG A 105 13.13 -14.65 -20.58
C ARG A 105 11.77 -14.02 -20.38
N ALA A 106 11.58 -12.76 -20.75
CA ALA A 106 10.32 -12.04 -20.62
C ALA A 106 9.22 -12.75 -21.41
N PHE A 107 9.50 -13.11 -22.66
CA PHE A 107 8.57 -13.81 -23.54
C PHE A 107 8.16 -15.19 -23.01
N LEU A 108 9.15 -16.04 -22.69
CA LEU A 108 8.91 -17.39 -22.20
C LEU A 108 8.15 -17.37 -20.86
N MET A 109 8.54 -16.48 -19.93
CA MET A 109 7.81 -16.30 -18.67
C MET A 109 6.40 -15.77 -18.91
N ALA A 110 6.19 -14.95 -19.94
CA ALA A 110 4.88 -14.42 -20.23
C ALA A 110 3.91 -15.47 -20.78
N ILE A 111 4.37 -16.33 -21.70
CA ILE A 111 3.57 -17.43 -22.26
C ILE A 111 3.31 -18.52 -21.23
N THR A 112 4.33 -18.94 -20.49
CA THR A 112 4.21 -20.01 -19.48
C THR A 112 3.55 -19.55 -18.19
N GLY A 113 3.24 -18.25 -18.08
CA GLY A 113 2.78 -17.63 -16.85
C GLY A 113 3.79 -17.79 -15.71
N SER A 114 5.10 -17.79 -16.00
CA SER A 114 6.20 -17.93 -15.03
C SER A 114 6.25 -19.25 -14.27
N ARG A 115 5.48 -20.28 -14.65
CA ARG A 115 5.39 -21.53 -13.87
C ARG A 115 6.72 -22.28 -13.75
N PHE A 116 7.59 -22.13 -14.76
CA PHE A 116 8.93 -22.75 -14.80
C PHE A 116 10.04 -21.87 -14.21
N VAL A 117 9.71 -20.69 -13.66
CA VAL A 117 10.71 -19.87 -12.97
C VAL A 117 11.14 -20.58 -11.70
N SER A 118 12.46 -20.82 -11.60
CA SER A 118 13.08 -21.34 -10.38
C SER A 118 12.98 -20.30 -9.28
N VAL A 119 12.52 -20.74 -8.11
CA VAL A 119 12.44 -19.94 -6.89
C VAL A 119 13.26 -20.67 -5.84
N SER A 120 13.94 -19.91 -4.98
CA SER A 120 14.72 -20.47 -3.87
C SER A 120 13.87 -21.52 -3.10
N PRO A 121 14.39 -22.73 -2.86
CA PRO A 121 13.73 -23.73 -2.03
C PRO A 121 13.45 -23.23 -0.61
N ARG A 122 14.18 -22.20 -0.16
CA ARG A 122 13.98 -21.59 1.15
C ARG A 122 12.77 -20.68 1.20
N ALA A 123 12.24 -20.17 0.08
CA ALA A 123 11.10 -19.27 0.09
C ALA A 123 9.84 -19.97 0.63
N ALA A 124 9.03 -19.25 1.41
CA ALA A 124 7.78 -19.81 1.93
C ALA A 124 6.88 -20.36 0.79
N PRO A 125 6.28 -21.55 0.92
CA PRO A 125 5.46 -22.15 -0.15
C PRO A 125 4.33 -21.24 -0.63
N ARG A 126 3.68 -20.51 0.28
CA ARG A 126 2.58 -19.57 -0.01
C ARG A 126 3.03 -18.32 -0.76
N THR A 127 4.32 -17.98 -0.74
CA THR A 127 4.86 -16.78 -1.42
C THR A 127 5.54 -17.10 -2.75
N ARG A 128 5.84 -18.38 -3.02
CA ARG A 128 6.56 -18.85 -4.21
C ARG A 128 6.01 -18.28 -5.52
N ARG A 129 4.68 -18.22 -5.64
CA ARG A 129 4.03 -17.73 -6.86
C ARG A 129 4.31 -16.25 -7.12
N TYR A 130 4.43 -15.44 -6.07
CA TYR A 130 4.78 -14.03 -6.20
C TYR A 130 6.21 -13.85 -6.67
N TYR A 131 7.17 -14.63 -6.17
CA TYR A 131 8.55 -14.59 -6.68
C TYR A 131 8.61 -14.84 -8.18
N GLN A 132 7.90 -15.85 -8.69
CA GLN A 132 7.82 -16.15 -10.12
C GLN A 132 7.26 -14.98 -10.93
N HIS A 133 6.22 -14.32 -10.42
CA HIS A 133 5.60 -13.17 -11.06
C HIS A 133 6.49 -11.93 -11.02
N LEU A 134 7.15 -11.66 -9.89
CA LEU A 134 8.12 -10.58 -9.76
C LEU A 134 9.32 -10.77 -10.68
N THR A 135 9.83 -12.00 -10.82
CA THR A 135 10.90 -12.30 -11.80
C THR A 135 10.44 -12.02 -13.23
N ARG A 136 9.19 -12.35 -13.58
CA ARG A 136 8.64 -12.03 -14.91
C ARG A 136 8.54 -10.53 -15.15
N ILE A 137 7.97 -9.78 -14.21
CA ILE A 137 7.84 -8.32 -14.35
C ILE A 137 9.22 -7.66 -14.37
N SER A 138 10.18 -8.17 -13.59
CA SER A 138 11.57 -7.71 -13.62
C SER A 138 12.25 -7.94 -14.97
N ALA A 139 12.09 -9.14 -15.57
CA ALA A 139 12.62 -9.42 -16.90
C ALA A 139 11.97 -8.54 -17.98
N ALA A 140 10.65 -8.34 -17.90
CA ALA A 140 9.92 -7.46 -18.81
C ALA A 140 10.34 -5.99 -18.66
N LEU A 141 10.55 -5.52 -17.42
CA LEU A 141 11.06 -4.18 -17.16
C LEU A 141 12.47 -3.99 -17.73
N ALA A 142 13.38 -4.94 -17.49
CA ALA A 142 14.74 -4.90 -18.00
C ALA A 142 14.75 -4.82 -19.54
N TYR A 143 14.01 -5.73 -20.19
CA TYR A 143 13.87 -5.71 -21.65
C TYR A 143 13.32 -4.38 -22.20
N VAL A 144 12.22 -3.88 -21.62
CA VAL A 144 11.62 -2.61 -22.09
C VAL A 144 12.54 -1.42 -21.80
N ALA A 145 13.25 -1.43 -20.67
CA ALA A 145 14.25 -0.42 -20.34
C ALA A 145 15.40 -0.41 -21.36
N ASP A 146 15.96 -1.57 -21.70
CA ASP A 146 17.08 -1.70 -22.64
C ASP A 146 16.68 -1.21 -24.04
N VAL A 147 15.53 -1.67 -24.56
CA VAL A 147 15.01 -1.20 -25.86
C VAL A 147 14.74 0.31 -25.81
N SER A 148 14.24 0.83 -24.69
CA SER A 148 14.02 2.28 -24.54
C SER A 148 15.31 3.09 -24.50
N MET A 149 16.36 2.59 -23.84
CA MET A 149 17.67 3.22 -23.86
C MET A 149 18.28 3.20 -25.26
N LEU A 150 18.13 2.09 -26.00
CA LEU A 150 18.62 1.98 -27.39
C LEU A 150 17.87 2.92 -28.35
N VAL A 151 16.53 2.91 -28.31
CA VAL A 151 15.68 3.63 -29.27
C VAL A 151 15.62 5.12 -28.97
N LEU A 152 15.52 5.49 -27.69
CA LEU A 152 15.30 6.88 -27.26
C LEU A 152 16.61 7.56 -26.83
N GLY A 153 17.65 6.79 -26.50
CA GLY A 153 18.96 7.32 -26.07
C GLY A 153 18.82 8.36 -24.96
N GLY A 154 19.58 9.45 -25.08
CA GLY A 154 19.52 10.58 -24.13
C GLY A 154 18.17 11.30 -24.08
N SER A 155 17.26 11.08 -25.03
CA SER A 155 15.90 11.66 -24.99
C SER A 155 14.98 10.95 -24.00
N LEU A 156 15.31 9.73 -23.56
CA LEU A 156 14.52 8.96 -22.60
C LEU A 156 14.27 9.75 -21.32
N LYS A 157 15.29 10.44 -20.80
CA LYS A 157 15.17 11.31 -19.62
C LYS A 157 14.19 12.47 -19.82
N ARG A 158 14.08 13.00 -21.05
CA ARG A 158 13.13 14.07 -21.42
C ARG A 158 11.71 13.55 -21.65
N ARG A 159 11.53 12.24 -21.86
CA ARG A 159 10.22 11.59 -22.00
C ARG A 159 9.65 11.26 -20.63
N GLU A 160 9.36 12.30 -19.85
CA GLU A 160 8.99 12.22 -18.43
C GLU A 160 7.89 11.19 -18.13
N ARG A 161 6.84 11.10 -18.95
CA ARG A 161 5.75 10.12 -18.74
C ARG A 161 6.21 8.66 -18.88
N ILE A 162 7.10 8.37 -19.83
CA ILE A 162 7.62 7.00 -20.02
C ILE A 162 8.59 6.66 -18.88
N SER A 163 9.51 7.59 -18.56
CA SER A 163 10.43 7.46 -17.43
C SER A 163 9.69 7.24 -16.11
N ALA A 164 8.63 8.03 -15.86
CA ALA A 164 7.78 7.91 -14.67
C ALA A 164 7.16 6.51 -14.55
N ARG A 165 6.56 6.01 -15.64
CA ARG A 165 5.92 4.68 -15.63
C ARG A 165 6.93 3.56 -15.44
N LEU A 166 8.10 3.63 -16.07
CA LEU A 166 9.18 2.66 -15.83
C LEU A 166 9.66 2.72 -14.36
N GLY A 167 9.72 3.92 -13.78
CA GLY A 167 9.99 4.13 -12.36
C GLY A 167 8.91 3.56 -11.45
N ASP A 168 7.64 3.65 -11.83
CA ASP A 168 6.53 3.05 -11.09
C ASP A 168 6.64 1.51 -11.08
N VAL A 169 6.97 0.88 -12.22
CA VAL A 169 7.20 -0.58 -12.30
C VAL A 169 8.35 -0.98 -11.36
N LEU A 170 9.49 -0.29 -11.45
CA LEU A 170 10.65 -0.54 -10.59
C LEU A 170 10.30 -0.40 -9.11
N SER A 171 9.53 0.65 -8.78
CA SER A 171 9.11 0.89 -7.40
C SER A 171 8.21 -0.21 -6.87
N MET A 172 7.25 -0.70 -7.66
CA MET A 172 6.38 -1.80 -7.23
C MET A 172 7.18 -3.10 -7.03
N LEU A 173 8.16 -3.39 -7.89
CA LEU A 173 9.09 -4.50 -7.69
C LEU A 173 9.87 -4.37 -6.38
N TYR A 174 10.36 -3.17 -6.09
CA TYR A 174 11.09 -2.88 -4.85
C TYR A 174 10.19 -3.09 -3.62
N LEU A 175 9.01 -2.47 -3.58
CA LEU A 175 8.06 -2.58 -2.45
C LEU A 175 7.58 -4.02 -2.22
N ALA A 176 7.29 -4.76 -3.30
CA ALA A 176 6.93 -6.17 -3.21
C ALA A 176 8.07 -7.01 -2.64
N SER A 177 9.30 -6.75 -3.08
CA SER A 177 10.49 -7.44 -2.58
C SER A 177 10.74 -7.15 -1.10
N THR A 178 10.53 -5.92 -0.64
CA THR A 178 10.65 -5.55 0.78
C THR A 178 9.56 -6.19 1.64
N ALA A 179 8.32 -6.29 1.14
CA ALA A 179 7.23 -6.96 1.85
C ALA A 179 7.53 -8.46 2.04
N LEU A 180 8.01 -9.13 0.98
CA LEU A 180 8.45 -10.53 1.05
C LEU A 180 9.63 -10.71 2.00
N LYS A 181 10.62 -9.80 1.95
CA LYS A 181 11.77 -9.85 2.85
C LYS A 181 11.38 -9.70 4.32
N ARG A 182 10.50 -8.73 4.63
CA ARG A 182 9.97 -8.53 5.99
C ARG A 182 9.28 -9.79 6.50
N PHE A 183 8.41 -10.39 5.70
CA PHE A 183 7.71 -11.63 6.06
C PHE A 183 8.68 -12.79 6.36
N GLU A 184 9.74 -12.94 5.56
CA GLU A 184 10.78 -13.95 5.79
C GLU A 184 11.58 -13.67 7.07
N ASP A 185 11.92 -12.41 7.34
CA ASP A 185 12.73 -12.00 8.50
C ASP A 185 11.96 -12.08 9.83
N GLU A 186 10.67 -11.81 9.80
CA GLU A 186 9.79 -11.87 10.98
C GLU A 186 9.32 -13.31 11.29
N GLY A 187 9.88 -14.31 10.61
CA GLY A 187 9.62 -15.73 10.88
C GLY A 187 8.35 -16.28 10.21
N ARG A 188 7.88 -15.65 9.13
CA ARG A 188 6.75 -16.12 8.30
C ARG A 188 5.44 -16.28 9.07
N GLN A 189 5.09 -15.25 9.83
CA GLN A 189 3.90 -15.25 10.66
C GLN A 189 2.64 -15.47 9.80
N GLU A 190 1.98 -16.61 9.97
CA GLU A 190 0.80 -16.98 9.17
C GLU A 190 -0.32 -15.94 9.26
N ALA A 191 -0.46 -15.29 10.42
CA ALA A 191 -1.44 -14.22 10.66
C ALA A 191 -1.22 -12.96 9.78
N ASP A 192 -0.03 -12.77 9.22
CA ASP A 192 0.30 -11.61 8.37
C ASP A 192 0.07 -11.89 6.88
N LEU A 193 -0.24 -13.14 6.52
CA LEU A 193 -0.44 -13.53 5.13
C LEU A 193 -1.53 -12.72 4.42
N PRO A 194 -2.69 -12.38 5.03
CA PRO A 194 -3.69 -11.56 4.35
C PRO A 194 -3.12 -10.21 3.91
N LEU A 195 -2.41 -9.51 4.81
CA LEU A 195 -1.75 -8.24 4.53
C LEU A 195 -0.69 -8.36 3.43
N LEU A 196 0.11 -9.43 3.48
CA LEU A 196 1.14 -9.71 2.48
C LEU A 196 0.52 -10.00 1.11
N HIS A 197 -0.48 -10.88 1.05
CA HIS A 197 -1.16 -11.27 -0.19
C HIS A 197 -1.77 -10.05 -0.88
N TRP A 198 -2.44 -9.19 -0.12
CA TRP A 198 -3.05 -7.97 -0.65
C TRP A 198 -1.98 -7.02 -1.19
N SER A 199 -0.92 -6.79 -0.43
CA SER A 199 0.20 -5.92 -0.83
C SER A 199 0.88 -6.41 -2.12
N LEU A 200 1.08 -7.73 -2.25
CA LEU A 200 1.71 -8.31 -3.44
C LEU A 200 0.79 -8.32 -4.67
N GLN A 201 -0.51 -8.51 -4.48
CA GLN A 201 -1.50 -8.41 -5.57
C GLN A 201 -1.63 -6.96 -6.05
N ASP A 202 -1.71 -5.97 -5.15
CA ASP A 202 -1.74 -4.53 -5.47
C ASP A 202 -0.49 -4.11 -6.25
N THR A 203 0.70 -4.44 -5.74
CA THR A 203 1.97 -4.06 -6.38
C THR A 203 2.13 -4.71 -7.75
N LEU A 204 1.78 -5.98 -7.93
CA LEU A 204 1.83 -6.64 -9.24
C LEU A 204 0.83 -6.05 -10.24
N ALA A 205 -0.40 -5.75 -9.81
CA ALA A 205 -1.42 -5.13 -10.66
C ALA A 205 -0.97 -3.74 -11.12
N ARG A 206 -0.47 -2.90 -10.20
CA ARG A 206 0.07 -1.56 -10.50
C ARG A 206 1.30 -1.61 -11.39
N ALA A 207 2.22 -2.55 -11.15
CA ALA A 207 3.39 -2.74 -12.02
C ALA A 207 2.96 -3.11 -13.44
N ALA A 208 2.00 -4.04 -13.58
CA ALA A 208 1.50 -4.45 -14.88
C ALA A 208 0.76 -3.32 -15.60
N GLU A 209 -0.03 -2.51 -14.88
CA GLU A 209 -0.68 -1.30 -15.43
C GLU A 209 0.35 -0.27 -15.92
N ALA A 210 1.34 0.06 -15.09
CA ALA A 210 2.39 1.01 -15.45
C ALA A 210 3.18 0.54 -16.68
N LEU A 211 3.56 -0.74 -16.72
CA LEU A 211 4.26 -1.34 -17.85
C LEU A 211 3.38 -1.31 -19.10
N HIS A 212 2.10 -1.67 -19.00
CA HIS A 212 1.16 -1.54 -20.11
C HIS A 212 1.05 -0.10 -20.62
N GLY A 213 1.01 0.87 -19.71
CA GLY A 213 1.01 2.30 -20.03
C GLY A 213 2.26 2.75 -20.81
N VAL A 214 3.44 2.18 -20.53
CA VAL A 214 4.66 2.42 -21.34
C VAL A 214 4.45 1.93 -22.77
N LEU A 215 4.00 0.69 -22.92
CA LEU A 215 3.85 0.03 -24.21
C LEU A 215 2.79 0.70 -25.09
N ALA A 216 1.65 1.05 -24.49
CA ALA A 216 0.52 1.69 -25.18
C ALA A 216 0.85 3.13 -25.65
N ASN A 217 1.77 3.81 -24.97
CA ASN A 217 2.13 5.20 -25.28
C ASN A 217 3.57 5.31 -25.79
N TYR A 218 4.12 4.22 -26.30
CA TYR A 218 5.51 4.21 -26.75
C TYR A 218 5.69 5.17 -27.94
N PRO A 219 6.76 6.01 -27.97
CA PRO A 219 6.91 7.04 -29.00
C PRO A 219 6.92 6.48 -30.43
N VAL A 220 7.49 5.30 -30.62
CA VAL A 220 7.48 4.58 -31.91
C VAL A 220 6.46 3.46 -31.82
N ARG A 221 5.29 3.64 -32.46
CA ARG A 221 4.13 2.71 -32.33
C ARG A 221 4.46 1.26 -32.68
N LEU A 222 5.24 1.04 -33.73
CA LEU A 222 5.66 -0.31 -34.14
C LEU A 222 6.50 -1.01 -33.07
N ILE A 223 7.44 -0.28 -32.47
CA ILE A 223 8.27 -0.79 -31.38
C ILE A 223 7.40 -1.05 -30.15
N GLY A 224 6.48 -0.14 -29.81
CA GLY A 224 5.52 -0.36 -28.71
C GLY A 224 4.67 -1.62 -28.89
N ALA A 225 4.20 -1.88 -30.12
CA ALA A 225 3.45 -3.09 -30.45
C ALA A 225 4.31 -4.36 -30.32
N PHE A 226 5.56 -4.34 -30.80
CA PHE A 226 6.50 -5.45 -30.65
C PHE A 226 6.83 -5.73 -29.18
N LEU A 227 7.18 -4.69 -28.42
CA LEU A 227 7.40 -4.80 -26.98
C LEU A 227 6.18 -5.39 -26.25
N ARG A 228 4.96 -5.01 -26.66
CA ARG A 228 3.73 -5.58 -26.11
C ARG A 228 3.57 -7.06 -26.42
N LEU A 229 3.88 -7.48 -27.65
CA LEU A 229 3.84 -8.88 -28.06
C LEU A 229 4.80 -9.73 -27.21
N VAL A 230 6.00 -9.21 -26.90
CA VAL A 230 6.99 -9.90 -26.07
C VAL A 230 6.57 -9.96 -24.60
N THR A 231 6.11 -8.84 -24.04
CA THR A 231 5.86 -8.70 -22.58
C THR A 231 4.49 -9.24 -22.13
N PHE A 232 3.47 -9.08 -22.97
CA PHE A 232 2.09 -9.50 -22.70
C PHE A 232 1.43 -10.21 -23.90
N PRO A 233 2.03 -11.29 -24.44
CA PRO A 233 1.48 -12.04 -25.59
C PRO A 233 0.07 -12.57 -25.31
N LEU A 234 -0.20 -12.97 -24.07
CA LEU A 234 -1.50 -13.51 -23.62
C LEU A 234 -2.35 -12.49 -22.86
N GLY A 235 -2.03 -11.19 -23.00
CA GLY A 235 -2.65 -10.09 -22.28
C GLY A 235 -2.12 -9.91 -20.85
N ARG A 236 -2.72 -8.93 -20.15
CA ARG A 236 -2.41 -8.60 -18.76
C ARG A 236 -3.21 -9.51 -17.83
N ARG A 237 -2.51 -10.41 -17.13
CA ARG A 237 -3.11 -11.39 -16.20
C ARG A 237 -2.67 -11.15 -14.76
N PHE A 238 -2.81 -9.91 -14.30
CA PHE A 238 -2.58 -9.52 -12.91
C PHE A 238 -3.83 -8.81 -12.41
N ALA A 239 -4.63 -9.53 -11.63
CA ALA A 239 -5.84 -8.98 -11.02
C ALA A 239 -5.48 -8.11 -9.80
N PRO A 240 -6.24 -7.05 -9.53
CA PRO A 240 -6.15 -6.36 -8.24
C PRO A 240 -6.56 -7.29 -7.09
N PRO A 241 -6.27 -6.91 -5.83
CA PRO A 241 -6.73 -7.66 -4.67
C PRO A 241 -8.24 -7.89 -4.68
N SER A 242 -8.69 -9.09 -4.33
CA SER A 242 -10.11 -9.44 -4.27
C SER A 242 -10.81 -8.80 -3.06
N ASP A 243 -12.11 -8.52 -3.18
CA ASP A 243 -12.91 -7.98 -2.08
C ASP A 243 -12.94 -8.90 -0.85
N ALA A 244 -12.96 -10.22 -1.06
CA ALA A 244 -12.93 -11.19 0.05
C ALA A 244 -11.67 -11.03 0.93
N LEU A 245 -10.51 -10.84 0.29
CA LEU A 245 -9.24 -10.55 0.97
C LEU A 245 -9.28 -9.17 1.66
N GLY A 246 -9.92 -8.18 1.04
CA GLY A 246 -10.15 -6.88 1.66
C GLY A 246 -10.98 -6.98 2.95
N HIS A 247 -12.06 -7.78 2.94
CA HIS A 247 -12.88 -8.02 4.13
C HIS A 247 -12.12 -8.76 5.23
N GLU A 248 -11.26 -9.73 4.87
CA GLU A 248 -10.40 -10.43 5.81
C GLU A 248 -9.44 -9.47 6.53
N ILE A 249 -8.80 -8.57 5.78
CA ILE A 249 -7.91 -7.54 6.35
C ILE A 249 -8.69 -6.57 7.22
N ALA A 250 -9.87 -6.11 6.79
CA ALA A 250 -10.69 -5.20 7.58
C ALA A 250 -11.01 -5.82 8.95
N ARG A 251 -11.41 -7.09 9.00
CA ARG A 251 -11.65 -7.84 10.25
C ARG A 251 -10.40 -7.96 11.12
N LEU A 252 -9.23 -8.20 10.49
CA LEU A 252 -7.95 -8.30 11.18
C LEU A 252 -7.54 -6.96 11.82
N LEU A 253 -7.86 -5.82 11.20
CA LEU A 253 -7.49 -4.49 11.68
C LEU A 253 -8.44 -3.94 12.76
N ILE A 254 -9.72 -4.30 12.73
CA ILE A 254 -10.74 -3.87 13.71
C ILE A 254 -10.84 -4.81 14.93
N ALA A 255 -9.90 -5.75 15.07
CA ALA A 255 -9.83 -6.66 16.21
C ALA A 255 -8.41 -6.66 16.80
N PRO A 256 -8.27 -6.76 18.14
CA PRO A 256 -6.98 -7.00 18.77
C PRO A 256 -6.35 -8.28 18.21
N SER A 257 -5.16 -8.15 17.62
CA SER A 257 -4.44 -9.28 17.04
C SER A 257 -2.95 -9.02 17.01
N ALA A 258 -2.15 -10.08 17.12
CA ALA A 258 -0.70 -9.96 17.03
C ALA A 258 -0.23 -9.39 15.67
N ALA A 259 -1.02 -9.57 14.61
CA ALA A 259 -0.75 -8.98 13.29
C ALA A 259 -0.93 -7.45 13.31
N ARG A 260 -1.98 -6.96 13.98
CA ARG A 260 -2.20 -5.52 14.22
C ARG A 260 -1.08 -4.94 15.07
N ASP A 261 -0.68 -5.63 16.14
CA ASP A 261 0.40 -5.18 17.02
C ASP A 261 1.73 -5.07 16.27
N ARG A 262 2.07 -6.05 15.41
CA ARG A 262 3.25 -6.00 14.53
C ARG A 262 3.16 -4.91 13.46
N LEU A 263 1.96 -4.60 12.97
CA LEU A 263 1.74 -3.54 11.99
C LEU A 263 1.99 -2.16 12.60
N CYS A 264 1.60 -1.97 13.86
CA CYS A 264 1.76 -0.73 14.62
C CYS A 264 3.07 -0.66 15.43
N ALA A 265 3.93 -1.68 15.34
CA ALA A 265 5.16 -1.75 16.11
C ALA A 265 6.08 -0.54 15.84
N GLY A 266 6.58 0.08 16.91
CA GLY A 266 7.44 1.26 16.83
C GLY A 266 6.69 2.58 16.67
N MET A 267 5.36 2.57 16.57
CA MET A 267 4.53 3.78 16.63
C MET A 267 4.23 4.15 18.07
N TYR A 268 4.10 5.45 18.35
CA TYR A 268 3.55 5.92 19.62
C TYR A 268 2.04 5.67 19.66
N LEU A 269 1.59 4.91 20.66
CA LEU A 269 0.18 4.67 20.95
C LEU A 269 -0.13 5.25 22.33
N PRO A 270 -0.90 6.33 22.43
CA PRO A 270 -1.22 6.93 23.72
C PRO A 270 -2.10 6.00 24.55
N THR A 271 -1.78 5.89 25.83
CA THR A 271 -2.59 5.15 26.81
C THR A 271 -3.68 5.99 27.48
N PRO A 272 -3.57 7.32 27.66
CA PRO A 272 -4.63 8.09 28.30
C PRO A 272 -5.89 8.17 27.43
N GLU A 273 -7.05 7.87 28.01
CA GLU A 273 -8.35 8.03 27.34
C GLU A 273 -8.74 9.49 27.07
N SER A 274 -8.02 10.44 27.68
CA SER A 274 -8.15 11.87 27.35
C SER A 274 -7.65 12.19 25.95
N GLU A 275 -6.80 11.34 25.36
CA GLU A 275 -6.33 11.50 23.99
C GLU A 275 -7.24 10.77 23.00
N PRO A 276 -7.50 11.32 21.81
CA PRO A 276 -8.43 10.72 20.85
C PRO A 276 -8.10 9.28 20.47
N LEU A 277 -6.81 8.96 20.29
CA LEU A 277 -6.37 7.60 19.94
C LEU A 277 -6.45 6.64 21.12
N GLY A 278 -6.14 7.09 22.35
CA GLY A 278 -6.29 6.27 23.55
C GLY A 278 -7.76 5.96 23.84
N CYS A 279 -8.64 6.95 23.63
CA CYS A 279 -10.09 6.78 23.70
C CYS A 279 -10.59 5.75 22.68
N LEU A 280 -10.04 5.77 21.45
CA LEU A 280 -10.41 4.81 20.39
C LEU A 280 -10.04 3.37 20.77
N GLU A 281 -8.84 3.13 21.31
CA GLU A 281 -8.44 1.79 21.77
C GLU A 281 -9.30 1.31 22.94
N ALA A 282 -9.56 2.18 23.93
CA ALA A 282 -10.44 1.85 25.05
C ALA A 282 -11.88 1.54 24.58
N ALA A 283 -12.39 2.30 23.60
CA ALA A 283 -13.70 2.07 22.99
C ALA A 283 -13.75 0.72 22.26
N LEU A 284 -12.70 0.36 21.52
CA LEU A 284 -12.60 -0.93 20.85
C LEU A 284 -12.67 -2.10 21.84
N GLU A 285 -11.85 -2.06 22.89
CA GLU A 285 -11.82 -3.11 23.92
C GLU A 285 -13.17 -3.22 24.65
N ALA A 286 -13.76 -2.09 25.04
CA ALA A 286 -15.05 -2.06 25.72
C ALA A 286 -16.18 -2.59 24.82
N THR A 287 -16.16 -2.24 23.53
CA THR A 287 -17.16 -2.70 22.55
C THR A 287 -17.09 -4.22 22.39
N ILE A 288 -15.90 -4.79 22.20
CA ILE A 288 -15.72 -6.24 22.07
C ILE A 288 -16.22 -6.98 23.31
N LYS A 289 -15.91 -6.49 24.51
CA LYS A 289 -16.41 -7.08 25.76
C LYS A 289 -17.94 -6.98 25.88
N ALA A 290 -18.52 -5.88 25.40
CA ALA A 290 -19.96 -5.62 25.43
C ALA A 290 -20.76 -6.51 24.46
N GLU A 291 -20.18 -7.01 23.36
CA GLU A 291 -20.90 -7.80 22.34
C GLU A 291 -21.65 -9.00 22.91
N ALA A 292 -21.04 -9.73 23.85
CA ALA A 292 -21.66 -10.89 24.49
C ALA A 292 -22.89 -10.50 25.33
N VAL A 293 -22.82 -9.35 26.00
CA VAL A 293 -23.93 -8.81 26.80
C VAL A 293 -25.05 -8.31 25.89
N GLU A 294 -24.72 -7.58 24.82
CA GLU A 294 -25.68 -7.13 23.82
C GLU A 294 -26.41 -8.31 23.16
N ALA A 295 -25.71 -9.41 22.90
CA ALA A 295 -26.32 -10.62 22.37
C ALA A 295 -27.36 -11.24 23.33
N LYS A 296 -27.08 -11.27 24.65
CA LYS A 296 -28.04 -11.70 25.67
C LYS A 296 -29.29 -10.83 25.68
N ILE A 297 -29.12 -9.50 25.68
CA ILE A 297 -30.23 -8.53 25.63
C ILE A 297 -31.04 -8.73 24.35
N ARG A 298 -30.38 -8.86 23.20
CA ARG A 298 -31.04 -9.08 21.91
C ARG A 298 -31.86 -10.37 21.90
N ALA A 299 -31.32 -11.45 22.47
CA ALA A 299 -32.03 -12.72 22.59
C ALA A 299 -33.26 -12.60 23.50
N ALA A 300 -33.13 -11.95 24.66
CA ALA A 300 -34.24 -11.71 25.59
C ALA A 300 -35.31 -10.77 25.02
N HIS A 301 -34.91 -9.78 24.23
CA HIS A 301 -35.85 -8.89 23.54
C HIS A 301 -36.63 -9.64 22.46
N LYS A 302 -35.94 -10.47 21.66
CA LYS A 302 -36.56 -11.29 20.63
C LYS A 302 -37.51 -12.35 21.18
N SER A 303 -37.22 -12.90 22.36
CA SER A 303 -38.13 -13.84 23.05
C SER A 303 -39.31 -13.14 23.73
N GLY A 304 -39.33 -11.81 23.77
CA GLY A 304 -40.37 -11.02 24.44
C GLY A 304 -40.22 -10.94 25.96
N ALA A 305 -39.13 -11.48 26.53
CA ALA A 305 -38.84 -11.43 27.96
C ALA A 305 -38.57 -9.98 28.46
N ILE A 306 -38.09 -9.11 27.58
CA ILE A 306 -37.89 -7.69 27.85
C ILE A 306 -38.42 -6.82 26.70
N ARG A 307 -38.82 -5.59 27.02
CA ARG A 307 -39.29 -4.59 26.05
C ARG A 307 -38.65 -3.24 26.34
N GLY A 308 -38.32 -2.52 25.28
CA GLY A 308 -37.73 -1.18 25.33
C GLY A 308 -37.65 -0.62 23.93
N ARG A 309 -37.64 0.71 23.81
CA ARG A 309 -37.59 1.44 22.53
C ARG A 309 -36.17 1.81 22.10
N GLY A 310 -35.23 1.79 23.03
CA GLY A 310 -33.83 2.12 22.78
C GLY A 310 -32.85 1.25 23.58
N PRO A 311 -31.54 1.37 23.29
CA PRO A 311 -30.50 0.55 23.93
C PRO A 311 -30.48 0.68 25.46
N GLU A 312 -30.65 1.90 25.99
CA GLU A 312 -30.66 2.16 27.44
C GLU A 312 -31.89 1.55 28.12
N GLU A 313 -33.08 1.78 27.57
CA GLU A 313 -34.34 1.19 28.09
C GLU A 313 -34.24 -0.36 28.11
N LEU A 314 -33.66 -0.96 27.06
CA LEU A 314 -33.46 -2.41 26.98
C LEU A 314 -32.43 -2.93 28.00
N ALA A 315 -31.36 -2.19 28.26
CA ALA A 315 -30.33 -2.57 29.22
C ALA A 315 -30.86 -2.53 30.66
N GLU A 316 -31.62 -1.48 31.03
CA GLU A 316 -32.27 -1.39 32.34
C GLU A 316 -33.37 -2.46 32.51
N ALA A 317 -34.17 -2.72 31.47
CA ALA A 317 -35.16 -3.80 31.48
C ALA A 317 -34.50 -5.19 31.62
N ALA A 318 -33.35 -5.41 30.98
CA ALA A 318 -32.57 -6.63 31.11
C ALA A 318 -32.00 -6.82 32.53
N LEU A 319 -31.57 -5.75 33.19
CA LEU A 319 -31.15 -5.79 34.60
C LEU A 319 -32.34 -6.14 35.50
N ALA A 320 -33.49 -5.48 35.31
CA ALA A 320 -34.70 -5.73 36.10
C ALA A 320 -35.21 -7.18 35.94
N ALA A 321 -35.13 -7.72 34.73
CA ALA A 321 -35.47 -9.11 34.43
C ALA A 321 -34.36 -10.12 34.80
N ARG A 322 -33.24 -9.65 35.38
CA ARG A 322 -32.06 -10.47 35.74
C ARG A 322 -31.47 -11.26 34.56
N VAL A 323 -31.65 -10.76 33.35
CA VAL A 323 -31.00 -11.29 32.13
C VAL A 323 -29.51 -10.96 32.13
N ILE A 324 -29.16 -9.81 32.71
CA ILE A 324 -27.79 -9.34 32.89
C ILE A 324 -27.55 -8.90 34.34
N GLY A 325 -26.29 -8.85 34.76
CA GLY A 325 -25.86 -8.33 36.06
C GLY A 325 -25.52 -6.83 36.07
N ALA A 326 -25.25 -6.29 37.26
CA ALA A 326 -24.86 -4.89 37.43
C ALA A 326 -23.51 -4.55 36.76
N GLU A 327 -22.54 -5.48 36.79
CA GLU A 327 -21.25 -5.31 36.10
C GLU A 327 -21.41 -5.28 34.58
N GLU A 328 -22.29 -6.13 34.04
CA GLU A 328 -22.62 -6.16 32.62
C GLU A 328 -23.32 -4.87 32.17
N LEU A 329 -24.21 -4.32 33.01
CA LEU A 329 -24.82 -3.00 32.75
C LEU A 329 -23.76 -1.88 32.79
N ALA A 330 -22.85 -1.89 33.77
CA ALA A 330 -21.78 -0.92 33.86
C ALA A 330 -20.85 -0.96 32.63
N LEU A 331 -20.56 -2.16 32.13
CA LEU A 331 -19.80 -2.36 30.90
C LEU A 331 -20.51 -1.76 29.68
N LEU A 332 -21.82 -1.97 29.53
CA LEU A 332 -22.59 -1.38 28.43
C LEU A 332 -22.60 0.16 28.48
N LYS A 333 -22.82 0.73 29.67
CA LYS A 333 -22.78 2.19 29.88
C LYS A 333 -21.39 2.75 29.55
N ARG A 334 -20.34 2.04 29.95
CA ARG A 334 -18.95 2.40 29.64
C ARG A 334 -18.66 2.37 28.15
N ALA A 335 -19.06 1.30 27.45
CA ALA A 335 -18.88 1.18 26.00
C ALA A 335 -19.63 2.29 25.25
N ALA A 336 -20.86 2.60 25.66
CA ALA A 336 -21.64 3.70 25.10
C ALA A 336 -20.95 5.06 25.29
N GLN A 337 -20.49 5.37 26.51
CA GLN A 337 -19.79 6.61 26.80
C GLN A 337 -18.51 6.78 25.97
N LEU A 338 -17.72 5.71 25.84
CA LEU A 338 -16.49 5.73 25.04
C LEU A 338 -16.79 5.90 23.55
N ARG A 339 -17.79 5.19 23.02
CA ARG A 339 -18.24 5.35 21.64
C ARG A 339 -18.68 6.79 21.37
N ASP A 340 -19.47 7.37 22.26
CA ASP A 340 -19.97 8.74 22.12
C ASP A 340 -18.81 9.74 22.12
N ASN A 341 -17.80 9.55 22.98
CA ASN A 341 -16.57 10.34 22.97
C ASN A 341 -15.78 10.21 21.65
N VAL A 342 -15.70 9.00 21.09
CA VAL A 342 -15.00 8.74 19.82
C VAL A 342 -15.68 9.44 18.65
N ILE A 343 -17.02 9.42 18.57
CA ILE A 343 -17.77 10.02 17.46
C ILE A 343 -18.06 11.51 17.65
N ARG A 344 -17.86 12.05 18.86
CA ARG A 344 -18.12 13.46 19.18
C ARG A 344 -17.32 14.39 18.27
N VAL A 345 -18.04 15.30 17.63
CA VAL A 345 -17.49 16.42 16.87
C VAL A 345 -17.25 17.57 17.85
N ASP A 346 -16.12 18.26 17.72
CA ASP A 346 -15.87 19.48 18.48
C ASP A 346 -16.91 20.55 18.11
N ASP A 347 -17.46 21.21 19.12
CA ASP A 347 -18.31 22.38 18.98
C ASP A 347 -17.67 23.59 19.65
N PHE A 348 -17.90 24.76 19.06
CA PHE A 348 -17.31 26.01 19.53
C PHE A 348 -18.40 27.07 19.66
N PRO A 349 -18.33 27.93 20.69
CA PRO A 349 -19.20 29.09 20.80
C PRO A 349 -19.13 29.99 19.55
N GLN A 350 -20.24 30.65 19.22
CA GLN A 350 -20.29 31.56 18.05
C GLN A 350 -19.33 32.75 18.17
N ASP A 351 -18.94 33.10 19.39
CA ASP A 351 -18.02 34.18 19.73
C ASP A 351 -16.56 33.75 19.86
N LEU A 352 -16.22 32.50 19.52
CA LEU A 352 -14.84 32.02 19.53
C LEU A 352 -13.95 32.91 18.65
N GLY A 353 -12.98 33.59 19.28
CA GLY A 353 -12.03 34.49 18.61
C GLY A 353 -12.54 35.92 18.35
N LEU A 354 -13.79 36.25 18.72
CA LEU A 354 -14.32 37.62 18.61
C LEU A 354 -13.92 38.53 19.79
N SER A 355 -13.49 37.95 20.92
CA SER A 355 -13.02 38.70 22.10
C SER A 355 -11.52 39.00 22.09
N GLU A 356 -10.78 38.51 21.09
CA GLU A 356 -9.32 38.67 20.96
C GLU A 356 -8.91 39.59 19.79
N ALA A 357 -9.89 40.13 19.05
CA ALA A 357 -9.72 41.17 18.03
C ALA A 357 -10.20 42.52 18.57
#